data_AF-A0A6P1IZG3-F1
#
_entry.id   AF-A0A6P1IZG3-F1
#
_cell.length_a   1.000
_cell.length_b   1.000
_cell.length_c   1.000
_cell.angle_alpha   90.00
_cell.angle_beta   90.00
_cell.angle_gamma   90.00
#
_symmetry.space_group_name_H-M   'P 1'
#
loop_
_entity.id
_entity.type
_entity.pdbx_description
1 polymer ?
#
loop_
_entity_poly.entity_id
_entity_poly.type
_entity_poly.pdbx_seq_one_letter_code
_entity_poly.pdbx_strand_id
1 'polypeptide(L)'
;MTRRNQMRSEVAFRQAGLLRGYGTVKWFGGINNKTGRENRFGFIEDLSGKSVFLHTGEWRGKSQPAEGQLVTYLEEERDGKSSARQAESLDTCEMRAPELYSALCTPPLNAVEPASSELHKAIEEKLRRSLANSGFSDLRQVLEASQQPQTPSIFRLVATGIDAAKNYVVLMDAAGLRITDAAPWESLSHPVASHFEAEIATYLGSLEPQVARDKCSDHLTVLPLSLLTYLLTRGVFTTTDQLEPAWVKNIYRYLSSVIVRGTATFPGYLRTSFDASLVAPDGLPSNLILRDIVDNLRFKKSLFEKNTDFIDIYNASARLHRNVETFILNHLLRLVVAGNDHQVVYSTFMQRLWEALTSKVLPLEHRKAQFQSLFPSCTTMGPKLSCEAVHWPKKNLFLCRGRICSSPKILPTPAHHFLDFNIYDWLNHYGITYMASERPQAKDFPIKLASYFNRLREILPVLHCRACGELLLPNMKYARTQYKELVRGAIEVKEMAAAYRLTVFHCNSQDCEEFDIGHYISHCVGFGCYHIIDSRDMKQRCNEGRYVCKGCGSCCPRHAQSHPVGLCAECGDELEVFRETVRGKHGIYTKKHAKCQSASCSFTIAGDDLPPKFSHLPTKNDADITTANEFFDLD
;
A
#
# COMPACT_ATOMS: atom_id res chain seq x y z
N MET A 1 30.98 45.79 -5.20
CA MET A 1 31.48 45.65 -3.82
C MET A 1 31.71 44.17 -3.50
N THR A 2 32.34 43.33 -4.34
CA THR A 2 33.73 43.24 -4.85
C THR A 2 34.81 42.94 -3.81
N ARG A 3 35.19 41.65 -3.75
CA ARG A 3 36.38 40.98 -3.16
C ARG A 3 36.72 41.21 -1.68
N ARG A 4 36.39 42.36 -1.09
CA ARG A 4 36.64 42.67 0.33
C ARG A 4 35.76 41.88 1.31
N ASN A 5 34.57 41.45 0.88
CA ASN A 5 33.70 40.61 1.71
C ASN A 5 34.05 39.11 1.62
N GLN A 6 34.65 38.66 0.52
CA GLN A 6 35.13 37.28 0.34
C GLN A 6 36.39 37.02 1.19
N MET A 7 37.22 38.05 1.38
CA MET A 7 38.37 38.00 2.31
C MET A 7 37.99 38.11 3.79
N ARG A 8 36.75 38.49 4.14
CA ARG A 8 36.35 38.67 5.55
C ARG A 8 35.89 37.37 6.22
N SER A 9 35.48 36.35 5.46
CA SER A 9 35.21 35.00 6.00
C SER A 9 36.48 34.18 6.25
N GLU A 10 37.63 34.58 5.69
CA GLU A 10 38.93 33.92 5.88
C GLU A 10 39.72 34.41 7.12
N VAL A 11 39.19 35.38 7.87
CA VAL A 11 39.99 36.14 8.87
C VAL A 11 39.79 35.67 10.32
N ALA A 12 38.96 34.66 10.60
CA ALA A 12 38.71 34.25 11.98
C ALA A 12 39.54 33.05 12.49
N PHE A 13 40.33 32.36 11.64
CA PHE A 13 41.15 31.22 12.08
C PHE A 13 42.53 31.23 11.44
N ARG A 14 43.38 32.19 11.82
CA ARG A 14 44.80 32.18 11.45
C ARG A 14 45.66 32.01 12.70
N GLN A 15 45.91 30.76 13.07
CA GLN A 15 47.15 30.43 13.77
C GLN A 15 48.14 29.86 12.73
N ALA A 16 49.25 30.58 12.53
CA ALA A 16 50.47 30.12 11.87
C ALA A 16 50.44 29.79 10.35
N GLY A 17 49.50 30.32 9.55
CA GLY A 17 49.62 30.27 8.08
C GLY A 17 49.49 28.89 7.42
N LEU A 18 49.11 27.86 8.18
CA LEU A 18 48.79 26.52 7.68
C LEU A 18 47.26 26.34 7.70
N LEU A 19 46.69 25.84 6.60
CA LEU A 19 45.25 25.55 6.49
C LEU A 19 44.99 24.14 7.05
N ARG A 20 43.92 23.97 7.83
CA ARG A 20 43.54 22.64 8.31
C ARG A 20 42.84 21.86 7.19
N GLY A 21 43.42 20.72 6.84
CA GLY A 21 42.90 19.78 5.85
C GLY A 21 42.24 18.56 6.50
N TYR A 22 41.39 17.89 5.71
CA TYR A 22 40.69 16.67 6.05
C TYR A 22 40.80 15.70 4.89
N GLY A 23 41.00 14.43 5.17
CA GLY A 23 41.17 13.44 4.11
C GLY A 23 41.10 12.00 4.58
N THR A 24 41.26 11.09 3.62
CA THR A 24 41.30 9.64 3.79
C THR A 24 42.69 9.14 3.44
N VAL A 25 43.28 8.29 4.28
CA VAL A 25 44.59 7.68 4.01
C VAL A 25 44.47 6.73 2.82
N LYS A 26 45.14 7.04 1.70
CA LYS A 26 45.17 6.19 0.49
C LYS A 26 46.03 4.96 0.69
N TRP A 27 47.20 5.15 1.30
CA TRP A 27 48.11 4.09 1.71
C TRP A 27 49.20 4.70 2.59
N PHE A 28 49.83 3.88 3.43
CA PHE A 28 50.96 4.29 4.24
C PHE A 28 51.94 3.13 4.42
N GLY A 29 53.24 3.36 4.21
CA GLY A 29 54.27 2.33 4.36
C GLY A 29 54.52 1.49 3.11
N GLY A 30 54.75 0.19 3.29
CA GLY A 30 55.14 -0.75 2.23
C GLY A 30 56.66 -0.79 1.97
N ILE A 31 57.12 -1.79 1.23
CA ILE A 31 58.55 -1.98 0.91
C ILE A 31 58.88 -1.25 -0.39
N ASN A 32 59.93 -0.44 -0.36
CA ASN A 32 60.41 0.25 -1.55
C ASN A 32 61.12 -0.73 -2.50
N ASN A 33 60.55 -0.94 -3.69
CA ASN A 33 61.09 -1.87 -4.70
C ASN A 33 62.50 -1.52 -5.20
N LYS A 34 63.00 -0.29 -4.99
CA LYS A 34 64.36 0.13 -5.40
C LYS A 34 65.40 -0.03 -4.29
N THR A 35 65.01 0.07 -3.02
CA THR A 35 65.96 0.11 -1.89
C THR A 35 65.78 -1.03 -0.89
N GLY A 36 64.70 -1.82 -1.01
CA GLY A 36 64.36 -2.92 -0.10
C GLY A 36 64.01 -2.49 1.33
N ARG A 37 63.89 -1.18 1.59
CA ARG A 37 63.57 -0.61 2.91
C ARG A 37 62.09 -0.27 3.01
N GLU A 38 61.55 -0.32 4.22
CA GLU A 38 60.19 0.11 4.52
C GLU A 38 60.05 1.64 4.33
N ASN A 39 59.01 2.06 3.60
CA ASN A 39 58.69 3.47 3.45
C ASN A 39 58.21 4.04 4.79
N ARG A 40 58.69 5.23 5.14
CA ARG A 40 58.25 5.97 6.33
C ARG A 40 57.22 7.04 5.99
N PHE A 41 56.50 6.87 4.89
CA PHE A 41 55.57 7.84 4.36
C PHE A 41 54.40 7.16 3.65
N GLY A 42 53.38 7.96 3.34
CA GLY A 42 52.18 7.58 2.60
C GLY A 42 51.52 8.81 2.00
N PHE A 43 50.29 8.63 1.53
CA PHE A 43 49.48 9.71 0.97
C PHE A 43 48.08 9.71 1.55
N ILE A 44 47.57 10.93 1.77
CA ILE A 44 46.19 11.22 2.12
C ILE A 44 45.52 11.78 0.87
N GLU A 45 44.29 11.41 0.58
CA GLU A 45 43.42 12.12 -0.34
C GLU A 45 42.52 13.07 0.44
N ASP A 46 42.61 14.36 0.15
CA ASP A 46 41.82 15.37 0.85
C ASP A 46 40.39 15.50 0.33
N LEU A 47 39.58 16.35 0.97
CA LEU A 47 38.19 16.64 0.56
C LEU A 47 38.06 17.18 -0.88
N SER A 48 39.11 17.78 -1.44
CA SER A 48 39.14 18.27 -2.82
C SER A 48 39.57 17.20 -3.84
N GLY A 49 39.99 16.02 -3.39
CA GLY A 49 40.59 14.95 -4.20
C GLY A 49 42.10 15.12 -4.41
N LYS A 50 42.75 16.06 -3.73
CA LYS A 50 44.18 16.32 -3.82
C LYS A 50 44.96 15.29 -2.98
N SER A 51 46.01 14.74 -3.57
CA SER A 51 46.94 13.86 -2.86
C SER A 51 47.93 14.69 -2.02
N VAL A 52 47.92 14.49 -0.71
CA VAL A 52 48.77 15.17 0.26
C VAL A 52 49.76 14.17 0.87
N PHE A 53 51.03 14.51 0.84
CA PHE A 53 52.11 13.65 1.34
C PHE A 53 52.11 13.60 2.88
N LEU A 54 52.15 12.39 3.46
CA LEU A 54 52.25 12.19 4.91
C LEU A 54 53.53 11.45 5.27
N HIS A 55 54.34 12.03 6.16
CA HIS A 55 55.53 11.37 6.73
C HIS A 55 55.25 10.85 8.14
N THR A 56 55.89 9.74 8.55
CA THR A 56 55.69 9.11 9.87
C THR A 56 55.97 10.04 11.04
N GLY A 57 56.89 11.01 10.88
CA GLY A 57 57.22 11.99 11.92
C GLY A 57 56.13 13.05 12.13
N GLU A 58 55.18 13.17 11.19
CA GLU A 58 54.04 14.09 11.28
C GLU A 58 52.76 13.41 11.74
N TRP A 59 52.75 12.08 11.83
CA TRP A 59 51.60 11.30 12.32
C TRP A 59 51.63 11.20 13.84
N ARG A 60 50.52 11.59 14.49
CA ARG A 60 50.38 11.60 15.96
C ARG A 60 49.77 10.34 16.55
N GLY A 61 49.29 9.41 15.71
CA GLY A 61 48.70 8.15 16.19
C GLY A 61 49.74 7.18 16.75
N LYS A 62 49.31 6.32 17.68
CA LYS A 62 50.19 5.33 18.34
C LYS A 62 50.64 4.20 17.40
N SER A 63 49.82 3.85 16.42
CA SER A 63 50.10 2.86 15.37
C SER A 63 50.19 3.55 14.01
N GLN A 64 50.78 2.90 13.01
CA GLN A 64 50.75 3.40 11.63
C GLN A 64 49.28 3.64 11.19
N PRO A 65 49.00 4.69 10.41
CA PRO A 65 47.66 4.95 9.91
C PRO A 65 47.25 3.85 8.92
N ALA A 66 46.01 3.38 9.04
CA ALA A 66 45.47 2.36 8.16
C ALA A 66 44.95 2.95 6.85
N GLU A 67 45.00 2.19 5.76
CA GLU A 67 44.32 2.54 4.51
C GLU A 67 42.80 2.69 4.76
N GLY A 68 42.20 3.74 4.19
CA GLY A 68 40.81 4.12 4.44
C GLY A 68 40.58 4.90 5.74
N GLN A 69 41.59 5.11 6.59
CA GLN A 69 41.41 5.87 7.83
C GLN A 69 41.16 7.36 7.56
N LEU A 70 40.15 7.91 8.24
CA LEU A 70 39.82 9.34 8.17
C LEU A 70 40.72 10.16 9.09
N VAL A 71 41.31 11.23 8.56
CA VAL A 71 42.34 12.03 9.24
C VAL A 71 42.11 13.52 9.07
N THR A 72 42.66 14.30 10.00
CA THR A 72 42.82 15.76 9.89
C THR A 72 44.30 16.12 10.03
N TYR A 73 44.73 17.21 9.39
CA TYR A 73 46.13 17.65 9.35
C TYR A 73 46.22 19.15 9.10
N LEU A 74 47.40 19.73 9.28
CA LEU A 74 47.73 21.08 8.84
C LEU A 74 48.47 20.99 7.50
N GLU A 75 47.93 21.58 6.45
CA GLU A 75 48.51 21.56 5.11
C GLU A 75 49.64 22.59 5.01
N GLU A 76 50.82 22.12 4.61
CA GLU A 76 51.96 22.94 4.22
C GLU A 76 52.26 22.72 2.74
N GLU A 77 52.23 23.80 1.95
CA GLU A 77 52.61 23.78 0.54
C GLU A 77 54.04 24.30 0.36
N ARG A 78 54.90 23.50 -0.28
CA ARG A 78 56.27 23.88 -0.67
C ARG A 78 56.55 23.41 -2.09
N ASP A 79 57.07 24.31 -2.93
CA ASP A 79 57.44 24.02 -4.33
C ASP A 79 56.34 23.30 -5.14
N GLY A 80 55.07 23.68 -4.92
CA GLY A 80 53.90 23.10 -5.57
C GLY A 80 53.52 21.69 -5.08
N LYS A 81 54.10 21.23 -3.97
CA LYS A 81 53.76 19.95 -3.32
C LYS A 81 53.14 20.18 -1.95
N SER A 82 52.02 19.53 -1.70
CA SER A 82 51.35 19.56 -0.40
C SER A 82 51.81 18.44 0.51
N SER A 83 52.06 18.82 1.76
CA SER A 83 52.43 17.90 2.83
C SER A 83 51.56 18.10 4.06
N ALA A 84 51.20 17.00 4.71
CA ALA A 84 50.43 16.98 5.93
C ALA A 84 51.36 17.10 7.14
N ARG A 85 51.10 18.10 7.97
CA ARG A 85 51.75 18.31 9.27
C ARG A 85 50.78 17.95 10.39
N GLN A 86 51.32 17.44 11.49
CA GLN A 86 50.54 17.15 12.71
C GLN A 86 49.27 16.31 12.42
N ALA A 87 49.36 15.34 11.52
CA ALA A 87 48.24 14.53 11.10
C ALA A 87 47.78 13.59 12.23
N GLU A 88 46.48 13.47 12.41
CA GLU A 88 45.87 12.66 13.46
C GLU A 88 44.53 12.08 13.01
N SER A 89 44.08 11.03 13.72
CA SER A 89 42.79 10.39 13.44
C SER A 89 41.63 11.36 13.70
N LEU A 90 40.71 11.47 12.73
CA LEU A 90 39.54 12.35 12.85
C LEU A 90 38.66 11.94 14.05
N ASP A 91 38.59 10.64 14.35
CA ASP A 91 37.76 10.12 15.43
C ASP A 91 38.23 10.58 16.80
N THR A 92 39.54 10.59 17.04
CA THR A 92 40.12 10.90 18.35
C THR A 92 40.53 12.36 18.51
N CYS A 93 40.61 13.12 17.41
CA CYS A 93 40.93 14.54 17.45
C CYS A 93 39.83 15.34 18.18
N GLU A 94 40.22 16.24 19.08
CA GLU A 94 39.31 17.26 19.60
C GLU A 94 39.25 18.43 18.62
N MET A 95 38.05 18.80 18.20
CA MET A 95 37.83 19.91 17.27
C MET A 95 36.64 20.75 17.71
N ARG A 96 36.74 22.05 17.47
CA ARG A 96 35.66 22.98 17.77
C ARG A 96 34.61 22.99 16.66
N ALA A 97 33.38 23.32 17.00
CA ALA A 97 32.28 23.37 16.05
C ALA A 97 32.53 24.31 14.84
N PRO A 98 33.14 25.50 14.99
CA PRO A 98 33.45 26.36 13.84
C PRO A 98 34.43 25.73 12.83
N GLU A 99 35.41 24.96 13.32
CA GLU A 99 36.41 24.29 12.47
C GLU A 99 35.74 23.18 11.66
N LEU A 100 34.92 22.36 12.33
CA LEU A 100 34.10 21.32 11.72
C LEU A 100 33.11 21.87 10.70
N TYR A 101 32.43 22.97 11.03
CA TYR A 101 31.47 23.62 10.12
C TYR A 101 32.18 24.20 8.89
N SER A 102 33.33 24.86 9.08
CA SER A 102 34.14 25.39 7.97
C SER A 102 34.59 24.28 7.02
N ALA A 103 34.90 23.09 7.53
CA ALA A 103 35.26 21.93 6.70
C ALA A 103 34.10 21.52 5.77
N LEU A 104 32.87 21.51 6.30
CA LEU A 104 31.66 21.18 5.53
C LEU A 104 31.23 22.27 4.53
N CYS A 105 31.74 23.48 4.67
CA CYS A 105 31.51 24.57 3.71
C CYS A 105 32.41 24.48 2.47
N THR A 106 33.44 23.62 2.50
CA THR A 106 34.40 23.51 1.40
C THR A 106 33.85 22.52 0.36
N PRO A 107 33.52 22.96 -0.87
CA PRO A 107 32.93 22.05 -1.87
C PRO A 107 33.97 21.01 -2.33
N PRO A 108 33.58 19.73 -2.49
CA PRO A 108 34.46 18.75 -3.10
C PRO A 108 34.64 19.08 -4.59
N LEU A 109 35.87 19.39 -5.00
CA LEU A 109 36.19 19.85 -6.35
C LEU A 109 35.94 18.81 -7.46
N ASN A 110 35.75 17.52 -7.13
CA ASN A 110 35.37 16.44 -8.05
C ASN A 110 34.76 15.23 -7.30
N ALA A 111 33.57 15.35 -6.70
CA ALA A 111 32.94 14.24 -5.98
C ALA A 111 32.43 13.15 -6.94
N VAL A 112 33.29 12.19 -7.30
CA VAL A 112 32.92 10.95 -8.01
C VAL A 112 33.26 9.68 -7.20
N GLU A 113 33.90 9.79 -6.02
CA GLU A 113 34.29 8.61 -5.21
C GLU A 113 33.58 8.44 -3.85
N PRO A 114 33.37 7.18 -3.38
CA PRO A 114 32.70 6.85 -2.11
C PRO A 114 33.35 7.49 -0.86
N ALA A 115 34.67 7.61 -0.84
CA ALA A 115 35.44 8.11 0.31
C ALA A 115 35.13 9.58 0.66
N SER A 116 34.85 10.42 -0.36
CA SER A 116 34.46 11.83 -0.15
C SER A 116 33.12 11.98 0.56
N SER A 117 32.19 11.02 0.35
CA SER A 117 30.89 10.96 1.01
C SER A 117 31.01 10.45 2.46
N GLU A 118 31.88 9.46 2.73
CA GLU A 118 32.09 8.94 4.08
C GLU A 118 32.77 9.95 4.99
N LEU A 119 33.81 10.64 4.50
CA LEU A 119 34.49 11.70 5.24
C LEU A 119 33.55 12.86 5.57
N HIS A 120 32.72 13.30 4.63
CA HIS A 120 31.70 14.33 4.88
C HIS A 120 30.74 13.91 6.00
N LYS A 121 30.21 12.68 5.95
CA LYS A 121 29.32 12.15 6.99
C LYS A 121 29.99 12.07 8.35
N ALA A 122 31.26 11.69 8.40
CA ALA A 122 32.03 11.63 9.65
C ALA A 122 32.24 13.02 10.26
N ILE A 123 32.57 14.03 9.44
CA ILE A 123 32.71 15.42 9.88
C ILE A 123 31.36 15.97 10.36
N GLU A 124 30.28 15.72 9.62
CA GLU A 124 28.92 16.14 9.98
C GLU A 124 28.47 15.52 11.31
N GLU A 125 28.71 14.23 11.49
CA GLU A 125 28.39 13.53 12.74
C GLU A 125 29.22 14.04 13.92
N LYS A 126 30.51 14.32 13.70
CA LYS A 126 31.37 14.90 14.73
C LYS A 126 30.94 16.33 15.09
N LEU A 127 30.49 17.12 14.10
CA LEU A 127 29.86 18.44 14.32
C LEU A 127 28.61 18.30 15.20
N ARG A 128 27.70 17.39 14.86
CA ARG A 128 26.47 17.18 15.65
C ARG A 128 26.76 16.85 17.12
N ARG A 129 27.82 16.08 17.40
CA ARG A 129 28.23 15.75 18.77
C ARG A 129 28.94 16.89 19.50
N SER A 130 29.64 17.76 18.77
CA SER A 130 30.41 18.86 19.37
C SER A 130 29.54 20.06 19.75
N LEU A 131 28.43 20.29 19.05
CA LEU A 131 27.56 21.45 19.28
C LEU A 131 27.04 21.56 20.72
N ALA A 132 26.57 20.44 21.30
CA ALA A 132 26.03 20.44 22.67
C ALA A 132 27.06 20.85 23.75
N ASN A 133 28.35 20.69 23.47
CA ASN A 133 29.45 21.04 24.37
C ASN A 133 30.17 22.33 23.96
N SER A 134 29.72 23.01 22.91
CA SER A 134 30.35 24.22 22.39
C SER A 134 29.99 25.44 23.22
N GLY A 135 30.96 26.32 23.44
CA GLY A 135 30.72 27.61 24.10
C GLY A 135 29.89 28.55 23.22
N PHE A 136 29.24 29.53 23.85
CA PHE A 136 28.40 30.52 23.17
C PHE A 136 29.10 31.24 22.00
N SER A 137 30.40 31.55 22.14
CA SER A 137 31.19 32.18 21.07
C SER A 137 31.32 31.31 19.82
N ASP A 138 31.55 30.01 20.01
CA ASP A 138 31.74 29.04 18.93
C ASP A 138 30.44 28.83 18.18
N LEU A 139 29.32 28.69 18.92
CA LEU A 139 27.99 28.56 18.33
C LEU A 139 27.62 29.78 17.50
N ARG A 140 27.87 31.00 18.03
CA ARG A 140 27.61 32.25 17.30
C ARG A 140 28.42 32.34 16.01
N GLN A 141 29.68 31.90 16.03
CA GLN A 141 30.52 31.90 14.85
C GLN A 141 30.00 30.94 13.77
N VAL A 142 29.55 29.74 14.15
CA VAL A 142 28.90 28.80 13.24
C VAL A 142 27.62 29.40 12.65
N LEU A 143 26.79 30.03 13.48
CA LEU A 143 25.54 30.67 13.06
C LEU A 143 25.79 31.80 12.05
N GLU A 144 26.72 32.72 12.35
CA GLU A 144 27.10 33.83 11.48
C GLU A 144 27.68 33.32 10.14
N ALA A 145 28.50 32.27 10.17
CA ALA A 145 29.01 31.64 8.96
C ALA A 145 27.88 31.01 8.13
N SER A 146 26.87 30.41 8.77
CA SER A 146 25.76 29.74 8.10
C SER A 146 24.74 30.63 7.40
N GLN A 147 24.80 31.94 7.65
CA GLN A 147 23.97 32.93 6.97
C GLN A 147 24.52 33.33 5.59
N GLN A 148 25.72 32.87 5.23
CA GLN A 148 26.31 33.21 3.93
C GLN A 148 25.59 32.44 2.80
N PRO A 149 25.27 33.06 1.65
CA PRO A 149 24.52 32.40 0.58
C PRO A 149 25.17 31.15 -0.02
N GLN A 150 26.49 31.02 0.13
CA GLN A 150 27.29 29.93 -0.45
C GLN A 150 27.54 28.77 0.55
N THR A 151 27.04 28.88 1.78
CA THR A 151 27.27 27.89 2.84
C THR A 151 25.98 27.12 3.15
N PRO A 152 26.08 25.83 3.53
CA PRO A 152 24.91 25.06 3.94
C PRO A 152 24.33 25.58 5.26
N SER A 153 23.00 25.65 5.37
CA SER A 153 22.33 25.96 6.64
C SER A 153 22.77 24.99 7.74
N ILE A 154 23.16 25.53 8.90
CA ILE A 154 23.52 24.70 10.06
C ILE A 154 22.34 23.84 10.52
N PHE A 155 21.13 24.40 10.51
CA PHE A 155 19.90 23.69 10.88
C PHE A 155 19.64 22.49 9.97
N ARG A 156 20.01 22.57 8.68
CA ARG A 156 19.91 21.46 7.74
C ARG A 156 20.89 20.33 8.07
N LEU A 157 22.14 20.67 8.43
CA LEU A 157 23.17 19.68 8.80
C LEU A 157 22.83 18.95 10.11
N VAL A 158 22.13 19.63 11.03
CA VAL A 158 21.74 19.06 12.32
C VAL A 158 20.30 18.54 12.35
N ALA A 159 19.54 18.67 11.25
CA ALA A 159 18.15 18.22 11.16
C ALA A 159 18.02 16.69 11.30
N THR A 160 19.08 15.95 10.96
CA THR A 160 19.11 14.49 11.03
C THR A 160 20.02 14.00 12.15
N GLY A 161 19.68 12.86 12.77
CA GLY A 161 20.48 12.23 13.82
C GLY A 161 19.75 12.16 15.17
N ILE A 162 20.34 11.41 16.11
CA ILE A 162 19.72 11.10 17.41
C ILE A 162 19.58 12.36 18.29
N ASP A 163 20.53 13.30 18.19
CA ASP A 163 20.57 14.52 18.98
C ASP A 163 20.04 15.77 18.24
N ALA A 164 19.31 15.59 17.12
CA ALA A 164 18.83 16.69 16.29
C ALA A 164 18.07 17.76 17.10
N ALA A 165 17.11 17.35 17.94
CA ALA A 165 16.35 18.27 18.78
C ALA A 165 17.22 19.06 19.76
N LYS A 166 18.21 18.40 20.40
CA LYS A 166 19.14 19.07 21.33
C LYS A 166 20.01 20.09 20.61
N ASN A 167 20.49 19.75 19.42
CA ASN A 167 21.28 20.66 18.60
C ASN A 167 20.46 21.89 18.18
N TYR A 168 19.18 21.70 17.86
CA TYR A 168 18.26 22.82 17.61
C TYR A 168 18.12 23.72 18.84
N VAL A 169 17.89 23.17 20.04
CA VAL A 169 17.82 23.95 21.29
C VAL A 169 19.05 24.83 21.45
N VAL A 170 20.25 24.24 21.40
CA VAL A 170 21.51 24.95 21.63
C VAL A 170 21.76 26.04 20.58
N LEU A 171 21.47 25.77 19.31
CA LEU A 171 21.62 26.76 18.22
C LEU A 171 20.59 27.89 18.33
N MET A 172 19.33 27.58 18.66
CA MET A 172 18.27 28.57 18.83
C MET A 172 18.53 29.46 20.04
N ASP A 173 18.95 28.89 21.17
CA ASP A 173 19.32 29.65 22.37
C ASP A 173 20.49 30.61 22.10
N ALA A 174 21.51 30.14 21.37
CA ALA A 174 22.66 30.97 21.00
C ALA A 174 22.29 32.13 20.05
N ALA A 175 21.29 31.92 19.19
CA ALA A 175 20.83 32.89 18.20
C ALA A 175 19.67 33.78 18.69
N GLY A 176 19.03 33.44 19.82
CA GLY A 176 17.77 34.06 20.25
C GLY A 176 16.61 33.77 19.29
N LEU A 177 16.59 32.59 18.67
CA LEU A 177 15.56 32.16 17.71
C LEU A 177 14.51 31.27 18.37
N ARG A 178 13.36 31.14 17.71
CA ARG A 178 12.31 30.16 18.00
C ARG A 178 12.23 29.12 16.89
N ILE A 179 11.65 27.95 17.19
CA ILE A 179 11.47 26.88 16.19
C ILE A 179 10.61 27.32 14.99
N THR A 180 9.83 28.38 15.17
CA THR A 180 8.87 28.93 14.20
C THR A 180 9.48 29.99 13.29
N ASP A 181 10.69 30.45 13.59
CA ASP A 181 11.44 31.38 12.75
C ASP A 181 11.93 30.66 11.47
N ALA A 182 12.24 31.43 10.42
CA ALA A 182 12.47 30.90 9.07
C ALA A 182 13.57 29.81 9.01
N ALA A 183 14.76 30.09 9.57
CA ALA A 183 15.91 29.19 9.43
C ALA A 183 15.72 27.81 10.11
N PRO A 184 15.23 27.72 11.38
CA PRO A 184 14.86 26.43 11.96
C PRO A 184 13.70 25.74 11.23
N TRP A 185 12.67 26.50 10.86
CA TRP A 185 11.45 25.95 10.25
C TRP A 185 11.70 25.31 8.88
N GLU A 186 12.46 25.96 8.01
CA GLU A 186 12.78 25.46 6.66
C GLU A 186 13.55 24.14 6.68
N SER A 187 14.26 23.85 7.77
CA SER A 187 15.05 22.62 7.96
C SER A 187 14.35 21.60 8.89
N LEU A 188 13.08 21.82 9.23
CA LEU A 188 12.34 21.00 10.19
C LEU A 188 12.34 19.52 9.83
N SER A 189 12.64 18.68 10.80
CA SER A 189 12.60 17.21 10.69
C SER A 189 11.65 16.61 11.73
N HIS A 190 11.25 15.35 11.53
CA HIS A 190 10.30 14.69 12.44
C HIS A 190 10.79 14.65 13.90
N PRO A 191 12.04 14.24 14.23
CA PRO A 191 12.51 14.26 15.62
C PRO A 191 12.46 15.65 16.27
N VAL A 192 12.74 16.71 15.50
CA VAL A 192 12.69 18.10 15.97
C VAL A 192 11.23 18.52 16.17
N ALA A 193 10.37 18.29 15.18
CA ALA A 193 8.95 18.62 15.25
C ALA A 193 8.24 17.92 16.43
N SER A 194 8.58 16.65 16.71
CA SER A 194 8.08 15.92 17.88
C SER A 194 8.56 16.52 19.20
N HIS A 195 9.80 17.02 19.26
CA HIS A 195 10.33 17.64 20.48
C HIS A 195 9.64 18.96 20.80
N PHE A 196 9.42 19.81 19.78
CA PHE A 196 8.80 21.13 19.92
C PHE A 196 7.30 21.14 19.64
N GLU A 197 6.64 19.98 19.70
CA GLU A 197 5.28 19.78 19.20
C GLU A 197 4.26 20.76 19.80
N ALA A 198 4.31 21.02 21.10
CA ALA A 198 3.40 21.93 21.78
C ALA A 198 3.62 23.41 21.41
N GLU A 199 4.88 23.82 21.21
CA GLU A 199 5.22 25.18 20.77
C GLU A 199 4.75 25.41 19.33
N ILE A 200 5.01 24.45 18.45
CA ILE A 200 4.55 24.49 17.05
C ILE A 200 3.03 24.53 16.99
N ALA A 201 2.33 23.70 17.78
CA ALA A 201 0.87 23.71 17.85
C ALA A 201 0.33 25.07 18.32
N THR A 202 0.94 25.66 19.34
CA THR A 202 0.54 26.99 19.85
C THR A 202 0.72 28.07 18.79
N TYR A 203 1.86 28.07 18.11
CA TYR A 203 2.14 29.02 17.03
C TYR A 203 1.15 28.86 15.87
N LEU A 204 1.03 27.67 15.29
CA LEU A 204 0.14 27.45 14.15
C LEU A 204 -1.33 27.71 14.53
N GLY A 205 -1.73 27.38 15.76
CA GLY A 205 -3.08 27.63 16.27
C GLY A 205 -3.42 29.11 16.49
N SER A 206 -2.41 29.97 16.56
CA SER A 206 -2.55 31.43 16.68
C SER A 206 -2.66 32.15 15.33
N LEU A 207 -2.32 31.46 14.23
CA LEU A 207 -2.39 32.01 12.88
C LEU A 207 -3.80 31.84 12.30
N GLU A 208 -4.13 32.69 11.33
CA GLU A 208 -5.31 32.49 10.49
C GLU A 208 -5.21 31.14 9.73
N PRO A 209 -6.31 30.38 9.56
CA PRO A 209 -6.27 29.01 9.02
C PRO A 209 -5.55 28.87 7.68
N GLN A 210 -5.70 29.85 6.78
CA GLN A 210 -5.01 29.84 5.49
C GLN A 210 -3.50 30.02 5.66
N VAL A 211 -3.07 30.96 6.52
CA VAL A 211 -1.65 31.23 6.78
C VAL A 211 -0.99 30.03 7.47
N ALA A 212 -1.68 29.42 8.43
CA ALA A 212 -1.22 28.19 9.07
C ALA A 212 -1.04 27.05 8.05
N ARG A 213 -1.98 26.92 7.10
CA ARG A 213 -1.92 25.92 6.04
C ARG A 213 -0.68 26.15 5.17
N ASP A 214 -0.54 27.34 4.61
CA ASP A 214 0.57 27.69 3.71
C ASP A 214 1.92 27.48 4.40
N LYS A 215 2.02 27.78 5.70
CA LYS A 215 3.23 27.58 6.50
C LYS A 215 3.61 26.11 6.69
N CYS A 216 2.64 25.18 6.72
CA CYS A 216 2.87 23.77 7.04
C CYS A 216 2.73 22.80 5.87
N SER A 217 2.21 23.24 4.72
CA SER A 217 1.98 22.39 3.54
C SER A 217 3.24 21.65 3.07
N ASP A 218 4.40 22.32 3.09
CA ASP A 218 5.68 21.71 2.69
C ASP A 218 6.29 20.77 3.76
N HIS A 219 5.72 20.77 4.96
CA HIS A 219 6.25 20.03 6.12
C HIS A 219 5.32 18.91 6.60
N LEU A 220 4.22 18.60 5.90
CA LEU A 220 3.25 17.57 6.31
C LEU A 220 3.91 16.22 6.62
N THR A 221 4.98 15.85 5.90
CA THR A 221 5.71 14.58 6.07
C THR A 221 6.49 14.47 7.37
N VAL A 222 6.86 15.61 7.98
CA VAL A 222 7.66 15.65 9.21
C VAL A 222 6.83 15.98 10.44
N LEU A 223 5.62 16.50 10.28
CA LEU A 223 4.76 16.86 11.42
C LEU A 223 4.15 15.62 12.11
N PRO A 224 4.13 15.57 13.45
CA PRO A 224 3.46 14.52 14.20
C PRO A 224 1.96 14.42 13.85
N LEU A 225 1.40 13.21 13.87
CA LEU A 225 -0.02 13.00 13.55
C LEU A 225 -0.98 13.67 14.55
N SER A 226 -0.56 13.82 15.81
CA SER A 226 -1.24 14.61 16.84
C SER A 226 -1.38 16.08 16.41
N LEU A 227 -0.30 16.66 15.87
CA LEU A 227 -0.29 18.02 15.39
C LEU A 227 -1.14 18.20 14.12
N LEU A 228 -1.07 17.28 13.16
CA LEU A 228 -1.97 17.29 12.00
C LEU A 228 -3.45 17.16 12.41
N THR A 229 -3.74 16.34 13.42
CA THR A 229 -5.09 16.21 14.00
C THR A 229 -5.53 17.52 14.66
N TYR A 230 -4.63 18.22 15.36
CA TYR A 230 -4.89 19.54 15.93
C TYR A 230 -5.18 20.59 14.85
N LEU A 231 -4.46 20.57 13.73
CA LEU A 231 -4.74 21.49 12.62
C LEU A 231 -6.14 21.26 12.03
N LEU A 232 -6.65 20.02 12.04
CA LEU A 232 -8.05 19.75 11.68
C LEU A 232 -9.05 20.34 12.70
N THR A 233 -8.79 20.22 14.00
CA THR A 233 -9.67 20.80 15.05
C THR A 233 -9.69 22.33 14.99
N ARG A 234 -8.65 22.95 14.43
CA ARG A 234 -8.53 24.39 14.19
C ARG A 234 -9.06 24.85 12.83
N GLY A 235 -9.57 23.93 11.99
CA GLY A 235 -10.10 24.28 10.67
C GLY A 235 -9.04 24.67 9.64
N VAL A 236 -7.77 24.36 9.89
CA VAL A 236 -6.66 24.61 8.94
C VAL A 236 -6.82 23.74 7.69
N PHE A 237 -7.23 22.49 7.86
CA PHE A 237 -7.62 21.61 6.77
C PHE A 237 -9.09 21.22 6.94
N THR A 238 -9.88 21.31 5.87
CA THR A 238 -11.34 21.13 5.90
C THR A 238 -11.85 20.17 4.83
N THR A 239 -11.10 20.00 3.74
CA THR A 239 -11.47 19.13 2.61
C THR A 239 -10.34 18.13 2.28
N THR A 240 -10.69 17.04 1.59
CA THR A 240 -9.71 16.05 1.12
C THR A 240 -8.83 16.54 -0.02
N ASP A 241 -9.18 17.67 -0.64
CA ASP A 241 -8.34 18.32 -1.65
C ASP A 241 -7.20 19.10 -0.99
N GLN A 242 -7.39 19.55 0.26
CA GLN A 242 -6.36 20.23 1.06
C GLN A 242 -5.44 19.25 1.80
N LEU A 243 -5.92 18.04 2.07
CA LEU A 243 -5.19 17.02 2.79
C LEU A 243 -5.38 15.66 2.12
N GLU A 244 -4.30 15.14 1.54
CA GLU A 244 -4.33 13.92 0.73
C GLU A 244 -4.94 12.72 1.48
N PRO A 245 -5.60 11.77 0.77
CA PRO A 245 -6.20 10.59 1.38
C PRO A 245 -5.26 9.73 2.24
N ALA A 246 -3.97 9.72 1.93
CA ALA A 246 -2.95 9.00 2.71
C ALA A 246 -2.83 9.56 4.14
N TRP A 247 -2.88 10.88 4.30
CA TRP A 247 -2.85 11.54 5.59
C TRP A 247 -4.12 11.30 6.40
N VAL A 248 -5.28 11.36 5.75
CA VAL A 248 -6.57 11.02 6.39
C VAL A 248 -6.53 9.59 6.96
N LYS A 249 -5.92 8.63 6.23
CA LYS A 249 -5.72 7.25 6.71
C LYS A 249 -4.78 7.18 7.92
N ASN A 250 -3.70 7.96 7.94
CA ASN A 250 -2.77 8.01 9.08
C ASN A 250 -3.46 8.60 10.33
N ILE A 251 -4.22 9.68 10.15
CA ILE A 251 -5.01 10.31 11.22
C ILE A 251 -6.08 9.33 11.74
N TYR A 252 -6.75 8.58 10.86
CA TYR A 252 -7.67 7.51 11.28
C TYR A 252 -6.98 6.49 12.20
N ARG A 253 -5.76 6.04 11.87
CA ARG A 253 -5.02 5.09 12.72
C ARG A 253 -4.66 5.71 14.07
N TYR A 254 -4.23 6.96 14.08
CA TYR A 254 -3.91 7.68 15.32
C TYR A 254 -5.16 7.83 16.21
N LEU A 255 -6.27 8.33 15.65
CA LEU A 255 -7.53 8.44 16.40
C LEU A 255 -8.06 7.09 16.86
N SER A 256 -7.90 6.04 16.06
CA SER A 256 -8.22 4.67 16.49
C SER A 256 -7.41 4.25 17.72
N SER A 257 -6.11 4.56 17.75
CA SER A 257 -5.24 4.24 18.90
C SER A 257 -5.62 5.00 20.17
N VAL A 258 -6.10 6.24 20.04
CA VAL A 258 -6.44 7.08 21.19
C VAL A 258 -7.87 6.84 21.69
N ILE A 259 -8.86 6.90 20.79
CA ILE A 259 -10.28 6.90 21.14
C ILE A 259 -10.79 5.50 21.45
N VAL A 260 -10.32 4.50 20.70
CA VAL A 260 -10.88 3.16 20.75
C VAL A 260 -9.94 2.18 21.46
N ARG A 261 -8.68 2.09 21.02
CA ARG A 261 -7.75 1.08 21.54
C ARG A 261 -7.13 1.47 22.89
N GLY A 262 -7.09 2.76 23.22
CA GLY A 262 -6.44 3.27 24.43
C GLY A 262 -4.92 3.03 24.50
N THR A 263 -4.26 2.75 23.37
CA THR A 263 -2.80 2.51 23.30
C THR A 263 -2.00 3.81 23.19
N ALA A 264 -2.69 4.95 23.06
CA ALA A 264 -2.11 6.29 23.03
C ALA A 264 -3.05 7.28 23.70
N THR A 265 -2.55 8.46 24.04
CA THR A 265 -3.34 9.57 24.60
C THR A 265 -3.17 10.82 23.74
N PHE A 266 -4.16 11.72 23.79
CA PHE A 266 -3.96 13.05 23.23
C PHE A 266 -2.95 13.83 24.08
N PRO A 267 -1.98 14.50 23.45
CA PRO A 267 -1.25 15.60 24.09
C PRO A 267 -2.24 16.65 24.63
N GLY A 268 -1.85 17.35 25.70
CA GLY A 268 -2.73 18.31 26.37
C GLY A 268 -3.33 19.37 25.42
N TYR A 269 -2.50 19.94 24.54
CA TYR A 269 -2.94 20.94 23.56
C TYR A 269 -4.01 20.39 22.59
N LEU A 270 -3.86 19.14 22.16
CA LEU A 270 -4.80 18.48 21.26
C LEU A 270 -6.07 18.09 22.01
N ARG A 271 -5.97 17.56 23.24
CA ARG A 271 -7.14 17.23 24.08
C ARG A 271 -8.09 18.42 24.18
N THR A 272 -7.56 19.56 24.63
CA THR A 272 -8.34 20.79 24.79
C THR A 272 -9.00 21.23 23.47
N SER A 273 -8.25 21.22 22.36
CA SER A 273 -8.84 21.63 21.08
C SER A 273 -9.82 20.62 20.49
N PHE A 274 -9.61 19.33 20.72
CA PHE A 274 -10.51 18.28 20.23
C PHE A 274 -11.84 18.33 20.97
N ASP A 275 -11.81 18.42 22.30
CA ASP A 275 -13.01 18.52 23.13
C ASP A 275 -13.81 19.80 22.79
N ALA A 276 -13.12 20.92 22.57
CA ALA A 276 -13.73 22.17 22.12
C ALA A 276 -14.30 22.11 20.68
N SER A 277 -13.84 21.17 19.85
CA SER A 277 -14.35 21.00 18.49
C SER A 277 -15.66 20.19 18.42
N LEU A 278 -16.05 19.53 19.53
CA LEU A 278 -17.26 18.73 19.59
C LEU A 278 -18.49 19.65 19.67
N VAL A 279 -19.42 19.46 18.74
CA VAL A 279 -20.64 20.27 18.61
C VAL A 279 -21.78 19.59 19.36
N ALA A 280 -22.57 20.37 20.12
CA ALA A 280 -23.80 19.87 20.72
C ALA A 280 -24.95 19.93 19.69
N PRO A 281 -25.89 18.97 19.66
CA PRO A 281 -26.09 17.90 20.65
C PRO A 281 -25.41 16.56 20.30
N ASP A 282 -24.85 16.38 19.10
CA ASP A 282 -24.38 15.07 18.63
C ASP A 282 -23.00 14.65 19.18
N GLY A 283 -22.26 15.59 19.79
CA GLY A 283 -20.94 15.37 20.37
C GLY A 283 -19.90 15.05 19.30
N LEU A 284 -20.08 15.54 18.08
CA LEU A 284 -19.20 15.25 16.94
C LEU A 284 -18.33 16.46 16.58
N PRO A 285 -17.11 16.24 16.06
CA PRO A 285 -16.26 17.33 15.58
C PRO A 285 -16.96 18.18 14.52
N SER A 286 -16.76 19.50 14.57
CA SER A 286 -17.21 20.44 13.53
C SER A 286 -16.52 20.24 12.18
N ASN A 287 -15.27 19.76 12.20
CA ASN A 287 -14.50 19.47 11.00
C ASN A 287 -15.00 18.18 10.32
N LEU A 288 -15.36 18.25 9.04
CA LEU A 288 -15.95 17.12 8.31
C LEU A 288 -15.00 15.90 8.22
N ILE A 289 -13.69 16.11 8.04
CA ILE A 289 -12.71 15.00 7.99
C ILE A 289 -12.66 14.26 9.33
N LEU A 290 -12.59 15.02 10.44
CA LEU A 290 -12.60 14.42 11.78
C LEU A 290 -13.94 13.76 12.09
N ARG A 291 -15.05 14.42 11.76
CA ARG A 291 -16.41 13.88 11.94
C ARG A 291 -16.54 12.54 11.25
N ASP A 292 -16.12 12.45 9.99
CA ASP A 292 -16.15 11.23 9.21
C ASP A 292 -15.33 10.07 9.82
N ILE A 293 -14.16 10.38 10.37
CA ILE A 293 -13.33 9.39 11.07
C ILE A 293 -14.04 8.94 12.36
N VAL A 294 -14.51 9.89 13.17
CA VAL A 294 -15.17 9.63 14.46
C VAL A 294 -16.48 8.85 14.25
N ASP A 295 -17.28 9.18 13.24
CA ASP A 295 -18.50 8.46 12.85
C ASP A 295 -18.17 7.00 12.54
N ASN A 296 -17.12 6.74 11.76
CA ASN A 296 -16.71 5.37 11.45
C ASN A 296 -16.29 4.58 12.70
N LEU A 297 -15.52 5.22 13.59
CA LEU A 297 -15.10 4.61 14.86
C LEU A 297 -16.29 4.32 15.78
N ARG A 298 -17.22 5.28 15.94
CA ARG A 298 -18.46 5.13 16.71
C ARG A 298 -19.34 4.04 16.13
N PHE A 299 -19.52 4.02 14.80
CA PHE A 299 -20.28 3.00 14.09
C PHE A 299 -19.73 1.60 14.36
N LYS A 300 -18.42 1.37 14.14
CA LYS A 300 -17.81 0.05 14.39
C LYS A 300 -17.86 -0.34 15.86
N LYS A 301 -17.68 0.60 16.78
CA LYS A 301 -17.78 0.34 18.23
C LYS A 301 -19.19 -0.08 18.62
N SER A 302 -20.20 0.66 18.17
CA SER A 302 -21.62 0.34 18.42
C SER A 302 -22.02 -1.02 17.83
N LEU A 303 -21.52 -1.34 16.62
CA LEU A 303 -21.64 -2.68 16.03
C LEU A 303 -21.01 -3.76 16.90
N PHE A 304 -19.80 -3.55 17.39
CA PHE A 304 -19.14 -4.51 18.28
C PHE A 304 -19.88 -4.67 19.61
N GLU A 305 -20.42 -3.60 20.16
CA GLU A 305 -21.23 -3.65 21.38
C GLU A 305 -22.64 -4.23 21.15
N LYS A 306 -22.99 -4.51 19.88
CA LYS A 306 -24.33 -4.94 19.44
C LYS A 306 -25.44 -3.97 19.83
N ASN A 307 -25.09 -2.69 20.00
CA ASN A 307 -26.01 -1.61 20.28
C ASN A 307 -26.67 -1.15 18.97
N THR A 308 -27.98 -0.96 18.92
CA THR A 308 -28.70 -0.50 17.72
C THR A 308 -28.33 0.90 17.26
N ASP A 309 -27.63 1.71 18.07
CA ASP A 309 -27.18 3.07 17.72
C ASP A 309 -26.38 3.12 16.40
N PHE A 310 -25.73 2.03 15.97
CA PHE A 310 -25.03 1.98 14.68
C PHE A 310 -25.97 2.27 13.50
N ILE A 311 -27.27 2.01 13.65
CA ILE A 311 -28.30 2.33 12.65
C ILE A 311 -28.45 3.84 12.52
N ASP A 312 -28.56 4.54 13.64
CA ASP A 312 -28.76 5.99 13.67
C ASP A 312 -27.47 6.72 13.26
N ILE A 313 -26.31 6.26 13.73
CA ILE A 313 -25.00 6.76 13.31
C ILE A 313 -24.84 6.61 11.79
N TYR A 314 -25.21 5.44 11.24
CA TYR A 314 -25.16 5.21 9.80
C TYR A 314 -26.08 6.18 9.04
N ASN A 315 -27.35 6.26 9.44
CA ASN A 315 -28.36 7.09 8.78
C ASN A 315 -28.01 8.59 8.82
N ALA A 316 -27.34 9.05 9.87
CA ALA A 316 -26.91 10.44 10.03
C ALA A 316 -25.65 10.81 9.23
N SER A 317 -24.93 9.83 8.67
CA SER A 317 -23.61 10.05 8.06
C SER A 317 -23.59 9.68 6.57
N ALA A 318 -23.64 10.71 5.71
CA ALA A 318 -23.58 10.54 4.25
C ALA A 318 -22.32 9.80 3.77
N ARG A 319 -21.20 9.89 4.50
CA ARG A 319 -19.96 9.19 4.13
C ARG A 319 -20.01 7.71 4.49
N LEU A 320 -20.65 7.34 5.59
CA LEU A 320 -20.88 5.92 5.94
C LEU A 320 -21.78 5.24 4.89
N HIS A 321 -22.79 5.94 4.35
CA HIS A 321 -23.61 5.42 3.26
C HIS A 321 -22.80 5.09 2.02
N ARG A 322 -21.80 5.93 1.71
CA ARG A 322 -20.93 5.73 0.55
C ARG A 322 -19.87 4.66 0.81
N ASN A 323 -19.56 4.27 2.05
CA ASN A 323 -18.54 3.28 2.34
C ASN A 323 -19.11 1.86 2.25
N VAL A 324 -18.49 1.02 1.41
CA VAL A 324 -18.95 -0.35 1.13
C VAL A 324 -18.96 -1.21 2.39
N GLU A 325 -17.93 -1.10 3.22
CA GLU A 325 -17.81 -1.90 4.43
C GLU A 325 -18.96 -1.59 5.38
N THR A 326 -19.19 -0.31 5.65
CA THR A 326 -20.26 0.12 6.56
C THR A 326 -21.65 -0.10 5.98
N PHE A 327 -21.82 0.03 4.66
CA PHE A 327 -23.05 -0.37 3.97
C PHE A 327 -23.37 -1.85 4.23
N ILE A 328 -22.41 -2.74 3.95
CA ILE A 328 -22.62 -4.20 4.09
C ILE A 328 -22.91 -4.54 5.54
N LEU A 329 -22.07 -4.08 6.48
CA LEU A 329 -22.25 -4.37 7.91
C LEU A 329 -23.59 -3.87 8.42
N ASN A 330 -23.95 -2.62 8.10
CA ASN A 330 -25.19 -2.03 8.56
C ASN A 330 -26.42 -2.76 8.02
N HIS A 331 -26.51 -2.97 6.70
CA HIS A 331 -27.69 -3.54 6.07
C HIS A 331 -27.86 -5.04 6.35
N LEU A 332 -26.76 -5.73 6.65
CA LEU A 332 -26.74 -7.13 7.05
C LEU A 332 -27.06 -7.29 8.54
N LEU A 333 -26.27 -6.67 9.41
CA LEU A 333 -26.29 -6.98 10.85
C LEU A 333 -27.49 -6.34 11.55
N ARG A 334 -28.12 -5.29 11.01
CA ARG A 334 -29.42 -4.83 11.51
C ARG A 334 -30.52 -5.87 11.38
N LEU A 335 -30.48 -6.71 10.34
CA LEU A 335 -31.46 -7.79 10.16
C LEU A 335 -31.19 -8.94 11.15
N VAL A 336 -29.91 -9.21 11.42
CA VAL A 336 -29.46 -10.20 12.40
C VAL A 336 -29.87 -9.79 13.82
N VAL A 337 -29.61 -8.54 14.21
CA VAL A 337 -30.01 -7.99 15.52
C VAL A 337 -31.52 -8.02 15.71
N ALA A 338 -32.29 -7.80 14.64
CA ALA A 338 -33.75 -7.88 14.67
C ALA A 338 -34.30 -9.31 14.83
N GLY A 339 -33.44 -10.34 14.90
CA GLY A 339 -33.85 -11.73 15.17
C GLY A 339 -34.39 -12.50 13.96
N ASN A 340 -34.14 -12.02 12.74
CA ASN A 340 -34.54 -12.73 11.53
C ASN A 340 -33.70 -13.99 11.32
N ASP A 341 -34.28 -15.04 10.75
CA ASP A 341 -33.52 -16.23 10.37
C ASP A 341 -32.57 -15.93 9.18
N HIS A 342 -31.57 -16.79 9.00
CA HIS A 342 -30.51 -16.58 8.01
C HIS A 342 -31.01 -16.50 6.56
N GLN A 343 -32.13 -17.14 6.19
CA GLN A 343 -32.68 -17.07 4.84
C GLN A 343 -33.34 -15.72 4.59
N VAL A 344 -34.12 -15.22 5.55
CA VAL A 344 -34.73 -13.90 5.50
C VAL A 344 -33.65 -12.81 5.49
N VAL A 345 -32.63 -12.93 6.34
CA VAL A 345 -31.47 -12.02 6.35
C VAL A 345 -30.81 -11.98 4.98
N TYR A 346 -30.53 -13.15 4.39
CA TYR A 346 -29.85 -13.23 3.09
C TYR A 346 -30.68 -12.59 1.97
N SER A 347 -31.93 -13.01 1.80
CA SER A 347 -32.81 -12.54 0.72
C SER A 347 -33.05 -11.04 0.80
N THR A 348 -33.34 -10.52 1.99
CA THR A 348 -33.56 -9.09 2.23
C THR A 348 -32.28 -8.27 2.01
N PHE A 349 -31.13 -8.75 2.47
CA PHE A 349 -29.86 -8.08 2.23
C PHE A 349 -29.50 -8.03 0.73
N MET A 350 -29.72 -9.13 0.01
CA MET A 350 -29.47 -9.19 -1.44
C MET A 350 -30.34 -8.19 -2.21
N GLN A 351 -31.62 -8.07 -1.85
CA GLN A 351 -32.51 -7.07 -2.44
C GLN A 351 -31.97 -5.64 -2.22
N ARG A 352 -31.64 -5.28 -0.97
CA ARG A 352 -31.07 -3.96 -0.63
C ARG A 352 -29.76 -3.68 -1.35
N LEU A 353 -28.92 -4.70 -1.52
CA LEU A 353 -27.68 -4.57 -2.28
C LEU A 353 -27.97 -4.20 -3.73
N TRP A 354 -28.90 -4.89 -4.40
CA TRP A 354 -29.26 -4.55 -5.77
C TRP A 354 -29.88 -3.17 -5.90
N GLU A 355 -30.78 -2.78 -5.00
CA GLU A 355 -31.31 -1.41 -4.95
C GLU A 355 -30.19 -0.36 -4.84
N ALA A 356 -29.17 -0.61 -4.01
CA ALA A 356 -28.03 0.29 -3.85
C ALA A 356 -27.08 0.33 -5.07
N LEU A 357 -26.93 -0.80 -5.78
CA LEU A 357 -26.12 -0.86 -7.00
C LEU A 357 -26.78 -0.11 -8.14
N THR A 358 -28.09 -0.25 -8.29
CA THR A 358 -28.84 0.27 -9.43
C THR A 358 -29.16 1.74 -9.27
N SER A 359 -29.33 2.21 -8.04
CA SER A 359 -29.36 3.63 -7.69
C SER A 359 -27.98 4.31 -7.72
N LYS A 360 -26.91 3.59 -8.08
CA LYS A 360 -25.51 4.07 -8.12
C LYS A 360 -25.00 4.59 -6.77
N VAL A 361 -25.68 4.27 -5.67
CA VAL A 361 -25.27 4.60 -4.29
C VAL A 361 -24.00 3.84 -3.90
N LEU A 362 -23.84 2.61 -4.42
CA LEU A 362 -22.69 1.73 -4.15
C LEU A 362 -21.84 1.48 -5.41
N PRO A 363 -20.85 2.34 -5.73
CA PRO A 363 -19.98 2.11 -6.90
C PRO A 363 -18.97 1.00 -6.61
N LEU A 364 -19.14 -0.17 -7.25
CA LEU A 364 -18.26 -1.34 -7.09
C LEU A 364 -16.92 -1.20 -7.83
N GLU A 365 -16.90 -0.44 -8.94
CA GLU A 365 -15.81 -0.35 -9.92
C GLU A 365 -14.47 0.15 -9.33
N HIS A 366 -14.49 0.88 -8.19
CA HIS A 366 -13.31 1.56 -7.65
C HIS A 366 -12.99 1.27 -6.18
N ARG A 367 -13.60 0.24 -5.57
CA ARG A 367 -13.53 0.00 -4.11
C ARG A 367 -12.92 -1.33 -3.69
N LYS A 368 -12.03 -1.88 -4.52
CA LYS A 368 -11.38 -3.17 -4.30
C LYS A 368 -10.74 -3.33 -2.92
N ALA A 369 -10.04 -2.30 -2.43
CA ALA A 369 -9.37 -2.35 -1.13
C ALA A 369 -10.36 -2.44 0.06
N GLN A 370 -11.49 -1.73 -0.01
CA GLN A 370 -12.54 -1.78 1.02
C GLN A 370 -13.27 -3.14 1.03
N PHE A 371 -13.46 -3.75 -0.15
CA PHE A 371 -13.97 -5.11 -0.24
C PHE A 371 -12.99 -6.14 0.31
N GLN A 372 -11.69 -5.99 0.04
CA GLN A 372 -10.68 -6.93 0.52
C GLN A 372 -10.46 -6.87 2.03
N SER A 373 -10.65 -5.72 2.67
CA SER A 373 -10.57 -5.64 4.14
C SER A 373 -11.72 -6.41 4.79
N LEU A 374 -12.94 -6.27 4.28
CA LEU A 374 -14.10 -6.98 4.82
C LEU A 374 -14.17 -8.45 4.36
N PHE A 375 -13.80 -8.75 3.12
CA PHE A 375 -13.79 -10.09 2.53
C PHE A 375 -12.37 -10.46 2.07
N PRO A 376 -11.51 -10.97 2.97
CA PRO A 376 -10.09 -11.21 2.70
C PRO A 376 -9.86 -12.27 1.63
N SER A 377 -8.77 -12.14 0.87
CA SER A 377 -8.35 -13.12 -0.14
C SER A 377 -7.36 -14.15 0.43
N CYS A 378 -7.43 -15.38 -0.06
CA CYS A 378 -6.36 -16.37 0.13
C CYS A 378 -5.41 -16.42 -1.07
N THR A 379 -4.25 -17.04 -0.88
CA THR A 379 -3.24 -17.27 -1.92
C THR A 379 -3.82 -17.90 -3.19
N THR A 380 -4.75 -18.84 -3.04
CA THR A 380 -5.41 -19.54 -4.16
C THR A 380 -6.27 -18.63 -5.03
N MET A 381 -6.93 -17.63 -4.42
CA MET A 381 -7.83 -16.71 -5.12
C MET A 381 -7.11 -15.48 -5.68
N GLY A 382 -5.90 -15.19 -5.17
CA GLY A 382 -5.12 -14.03 -5.57
C GLY A 382 -5.79 -12.72 -5.18
N PRO A 383 -5.20 -11.56 -5.52
CA PRO A 383 -5.71 -10.27 -5.05
C PRO A 383 -7.06 -9.90 -5.67
N LYS A 384 -7.61 -10.68 -6.60
CA LYS A 384 -8.85 -10.32 -7.29
C LYS A 384 -10.10 -10.82 -6.58
N LEU A 385 -10.08 -11.90 -5.82
CA LEU A 385 -11.29 -12.50 -5.26
C LEU A 385 -11.10 -12.85 -3.79
N SER A 386 -12.19 -12.85 -3.05
CA SER A 386 -12.24 -13.20 -1.63
C SER A 386 -12.14 -14.71 -1.43
N CYS A 387 -11.63 -15.13 -0.28
CA CYS A 387 -11.50 -16.53 0.08
C CYS A 387 -12.88 -17.16 0.25
N GLU A 388 -13.12 -18.30 -0.39
CA GLU A 388 -14.34 -19.10 -0.27
C GLU A 388 -13.98 -20.55 0.06
N ALA A 389 -12.92 -20.72 0.87
CA ALA A 389 -12.37 -22.03 1.17
C ALA A 389 -13.35 -22.89 2.00
N VAL A 390 -13.48 -24.15 1.61
CA VAL A 390 -14.30 -25.16 2.29
C VAL A 390 -13.41 -26.28 2.80
N HIS A 391 -13.79 -26.90 3.92
CA HIS A 391 -13.08 -28.06 4.46
C HIS A 391 -13.38 -29.29 3.61
N TRP A 392 -12.33 -30.02 3.25
CA TRP A 392 -12.44 -31.32 2.58
C TRP A 392 -12.08 -32.44 3.58
N PRO A 393 -13.08 -33.18 4.11
CA PRO A 393 -12.85 -34.14 5.18
C PRO A 393 -11.88 -35.26 4.80
N LYS A 394 -11.93 -35.75 3.56
CA LYS A 394 -11.16 -36.93 3.11
C LYS A 394 -9.64 -36.76 3.25
N LYS A 395 -9.14 -35.55 3.02
CA LYS A 395 -7.70 -35.24 3.11
C LYS A 395 -7.38 -34.22 4.19
N ASN A 396 -8.37 -33.89 5.03
CA ASN A 396 -8.29 -32.88 6.09
C ASN A 396 -7.60 -31.58 5.63
N LEU A 397 -8.02 -31.03 4.50
CA LEU A 397 -7.43 -29.83 3.91
C LEU A 397 -8.51 -28.87 3.42
N PHE A 398 -8.14 -27.62 3.19
CA PHE A 398 -9.06 -26.61 2.66
C PHE A 398 -8.96 -26.53 1.13
N LEU A 399 -10.11 -26.45 0.48
CA LEU A 399 -10.21 -26.24 -0.96
C LEU A 399 -10.90 -24.91 -1.23
N CYS A 400 -10.29 -24.06 -2.05
CA CYS A 400 -10.92 -22.87 -2.59
C CYS A 400 -11.08 -23.08 -4.10
N ARG A 401 -12.33 -23.19 -4.57
CA ARG A 401 -12.66 -23.51 -5.97
C ARG A 401 -11.97 -24.77 -6.49
N GLY A 402 -12.00 -25.83 -5.69
CA GLY A 402 -11.40 -27.13 -6.01
C GLY A 402 -9.87 -27.17 -5.97
N ARG A 403 -9.19 -26.06 -5.68
CA ARG A 403 -7.73 -25.98 -5.53
C ARG A 403 -7.35 -25.91 -4.06
N ILE A 404 -6.20 -26.48 -3.71
CA ILE A 404 -5.68 -26.47 -2.33
C ILE A 404 -5.51 -25.02 -1.87
N CYS A 405 -6.01 -24.73 -0.67
CA CYS A 405 -5.90 -23.44 0.01
C CYS A 405 -5.07 -23.60 1.27
N SER A 406 -3.78 -23.24 1.18
CA SER A 406 -2.83 -23.36 2.29
C SER A 406 -2.99 -22.27 3.36
N SER A 407 -3.62 -21.15 3.02
CA SER A 407 -3.88 -20.04 3.94
C SER A 407 -5.35 -19.62 3.87
N PRO A 408 -6.27 -20.42 4.43
CA PRO A 408 -7.70 -20.06 4.47
C PRO A 408 -7.89 -18.78 5.29
N LYS A 409 -8.60 -17.80 4.71
CA LYS A 409 -8.95 -16.52 5.37
C LYS A 409 -10.42 -16.46 5.79
N ILE A 410 -11.00 -17.62 6.07
CA ILE A 410 -12.42 -17.80 6.36
C ILE A 410 -12.66 -18.19 7.82
N LEU A 411 -11.62 -18.57 8.57
CA LEU A 411 -11.78 -18.90 9.98
C LEU A 411 -11.78 -17.59 10.78
N PRO A 412 -12.78 -17.35 11.64
CA PRO A 412 -12.78 -16.19 12.51
C PRO A 412 -11.60 -16.26 13.47
N THR A 413 -11.00 -15.11 13.80
CA THR A 413 -9.84 -15.02 14.69
C THR A 413 -10.22 -14.24 15.95
N PRO A 414 -10.39 -14.91 17.11
CA PRO A 414 -10.80 -14.27 18.36
C PRO A 414 -9.83 -13.18 18.88
N ALA A 415 -8.57 -13.22 18.44
CA ALA A 415 -7.54 -12.25 18.85
C ALA A 415 -7.58 -10.93 18.07
N HIS A 416 -8.36 -10.84 16.99
CA HIS A 416 -8.48 -9.58 16.24
C HIS A 416 -9.17 -8.52 17.11
N HIS A 417 -8.68 -7.28 17.01
CA HIS A 417 -9.43 -6.14 17.54
C HIS A 417 -10.59 -5.83 16.59
N PHE A 418 -11.75 -5.42 17.09
CA PHE A 418 -12.97 -5.27 16.28
C PHE A 418 -12.85 -4.27 15.10
N LEU A 419 -11.94 -3.30 15.21
CA LEU A 419 -11.64 -2.38 14.09
C LEU A 419 -11.03 -3.09 12.87
N ASP A 420 -10.43 -4.27 13.09
CA ASP A 420 -9.77 -5.11 12.10
C ASP A 420 -10.61 -6.35 11.73
N PHE A 421 -11.83 -6.48 12.26
CA PHE A 421 -12.72 -7.59 11.95
C PHE A 421 -13.05 -7.64 10.46
N ASN A 422 -12.83 -8.81 9.87
CA ASN A 422 -13.42 -9.15 8.57
C ASN A 422 -14.85 -9.67 8.76
N ILE A 423 -15.54 -10.01 7.67
CA ILE A 423 -16.93 -10.47 7.71
C ILE A 423 -17.11 -11.75 8.52
N TYR A 424 -16.11 -12.65 8.53
CA TYR A 424 -16.18 -13.90 9.27
C TYR A 424 -16.07 -13.64 10.78
N ASP A 425 -15.20 -12.70 11.18
CA ASP A 425 -15.10 -12.23 12.57
C ASP A 425 -16.42 -11.60 13.02
N TRP A 426 -17.00 -10.70 12.21
CA TRP A 426 -18.28 -10.07 12.49
C TRP A 426 -19.41 -11.09 12.62
N LEU A 427 -19.55 -12.01 11.67
CA LEU A 427 -20.62 -13.02 11.72
C LEU A 427 -20.47 -13.92 12.95
N ASN A 428 -19.25 -14.36 13.27
CA ASN A 428 -18.98 -15.13 14.48
C ASN A 428 -19.31 -14.35 15.75
N HIS A 429 -18.94 -13.06 15.81
CA HIS A 429 -19.29 -12.17 16.93
C HIS A 429 -20.80 -12.09 17.16
N TYR A 430 -21.60 -12.11 16.10
CA TYR A 430 -23.07 -12.13 16.15
C TYR A 430 -23.67 -13.54 16.31
N GLY A 431 -22.86 -14.57 16.56
CA GLY A 431 -23.34 -15.95 16.77
C GLY A 431 -23.63 -16.73 15.49
N ILE A 432 -23.28 -16.18 14.32
CA ILE A 432 -23.42 -16.85 13.02
C ILE A 432 -22.14 -17.64 12.75
N THR A 433 -22.17 -18.93 13.05
CA THR A 433 -21.03 -19.85 12.89
C THR A 433 -21.25 -20.84 11.75
N TYR A 434 -20.25 -21.69 11.50
CA TYR A 434 -20.33 -22.80 10.56
C TYR A 434 -21.24 -23.92 11.09
N MET A 435 -22.02 -24.57 10.22
CA MET A 435 -22.89 -25.69 10.60
C MET A 435 -22.10 -26.85 11.24
N ALA A 436 -20.87 -27.06 10.78
CA ALA A 436 -19.92 -27.96 11.41
C ALA A 436 -18.75 -27.12 11.93
N SER A 437 -18.51 -27.18 13.25
CA SER A 437 -17.46 -26.39 13.91
C SER A 437 -16.12 -26.55 13.21
N GLU A 438 -15.50 -25.42 12.86
CA GLU A 438 -14.22 -25.30 12.14
C GLU A 438 -14.14 -26.06 10.80
N ARG A 439 -15.29 -26.53 10.29
CA ARG A 439 -15.42 -27.32 9.06
C ARG A 439 -16.38 -26.62 8.10
N PRO A 440 -15.97 -25.47 7.55
CA PRO A 440 -16.77 -24.66 6.65
C PRO A 440 -17.17 -25.45 5.41
N GLN A 441 -18.43 -25.29 5.03
CA GLN A 441 -19.08 -25.92 3.89
C GLN A 441 -19.62 -24.85 2.95
N ALA A 442 -19.75 -25.20 1.67
CA ALA A 442 -20.27 -24.27 0.66
C ALA A 442 -21.69 -23.76 0.98
N LYS A 443 -22.44 -24.50 1.81
CA LYS A 443 -23.80 -24.12 2.21
C LYS A 443 -23.85 -23.12 3.38
N ASP A 444 -22.73 -22.93 4.08
CA ASP A 444 -22.67 -22.05 5.25
C ASP A 444 -22.86 -20.59 4.84
N PHE A 445 -23.57 -19.85 5.68
CA PHE A 445 -23.94 -18.47 5.43
C PHE A 445 -22.73 -17.55 5.13
N PRO A 446 -21.63 -17.58 5.91
CA PRO A 446 -20.46 -16.74 5.63
C PRO A 446 -19.81 -17.05 4.27
N ILE A 447 -19.75 -18.33 3.88
CA ILE A 447 -19.15 -18.75 2.60
C ILE A 447 -20.04 -18.32 1.44
N LYS A 448 -21.36 -18.52 1.53
CA LYS A 448 -22.32 -18.10 0.51
C LYS A 448 -22.23 -16.60 0.21
N LEU A 449 -22.09 -15.78 1.25
CA LEU A 449 -22.00 -14.33 1.11
C LEU A 449 -20.72 -13.92 0.35
N ALA A 450 -19.57 -14.45 0.72
CA ALA A 450 -18.30 -14.17 0.05
C ALA A 450 -18.32 -14.63 -1.42
N SER A 451 -18.83 -15.83 -1.68
CA SER A 451 -18.94 -16.36 -3.05
C SER A 451 -19.88 -15.53 -3.92
N TYR A 452 -20.96 -14.98 -3.34
CA TYR A 452 -21.85 -14.07 -4.05
C TYR A 452 -21.14 -12.79 -4.48
N PHE A 453 -20.36 -12.16 -3.60
CA PHE A 453 -19.59 -10.97 -3.96
C PHE A 453 -18.50 -11.26 -4.98
N ASN A 454 -17.83 -12.41 -4.88
CA ASN A 454 -16.92 -12.88 -5.93
C ASN A 454 -17.64 -12.96 -7.27
N ARG A 455 -18.82 -13.59 -7.30
CA ARG A 455 -19.61 -13.74 -8.51
C ARG A 455 -20.00 -12.40 -9.11
N LEU A 456 -20.49 -11.48 -8.29
CA LEU A 456 -20.89 -10.14 -8.74
C LEU A 456 -19.71 -9.40 -9.38
N ARG A 457 -18.53 -9.47 -8.75
CA ARG A 457 -17.30 -8.82 -9.26
C ARG A 457 -16.80 -9.42 -10.57
N GLU A 458 -17.01 -10.72 -10.78
CA GLU A 458 -16.63 -11.40 -12.02
C GLU A 458 -17.52 -11.00 -13.19
N ILE A 459 -18.83 -10.86 -12.96
CA ILE A 459 -19.77 -10.52 -14.04
C ILE A 459 -19.93 -9.02 -14.27
N LEU A 460 -19.56 -8.19 -13.31
CA LEU A 460 -19.72 -6.73 -13.39
C LEU A 460 -19.26 -6.14 -14.73
N PRO A 461 -18.10 -6.53 -15.31
CA PRO A 461 -17.66 -5.99 -16.60
C PRO A 461 -18.62 -6.27 -17.77
N VAL A 462 -19.39 -7.36 -17.70
CA VAL A 462 -20.39 -7.71 -18.71
C VAL A 462 -21.82 -7.38 -18.26
N LEU A 463 -22.02 -6.84 -17.05
CA LEU A 463 -23.33 -6.59 -16.46
C LEU A 463 -23.96 -5.26 -16.89
N HIS A 464 -23.53 -4.72 -18.03
CA HIS A 464 -24.05 -3.48 -18.58
C HIS A 464 -24.83 -3.76 -19.87
N CYS A 465 -25.91 -3.00 -20.08
CA CYS A 465 -26.66 -2.97 -21.32
C CYS A 465 -25.73 -2.52 -22.46
N ARG A 466 -25.74 -3.23 -23.59
CA ARG A 466 -24.84 -2.90 -24.72
C ARG A 466 -25.35 -1.70 -25.53
N ALA A 467 -26.65 -1.44 -25.45
CA ALA A 467 -27.29 -0.32 -26.14
C ALA A 467 -27.16 1.01 -25.37
N CYS A 468 -27.51 1.04 -24.08
CA CYS A 468 -27.52 2.30 -23.30
C CYS A 468 -26.42 2.40 -22.23
N GLY A 469 -25.63 1.36 -22.00
CA GLY A 469 -24.55 1.36 -21.00
C GLY A 469 -25.01 1.26 -19.53
N GLU A 470 -26.31 1.32 -19.25
CA GLU A 470 -26.83 1.21 -17.88
C GLU A 470 -26.66 -0.21 -17.30
N LEU A 471 -26.52 -0.30 -15.98
CA LEU A 471 -26.38 -1.57 -15.26
C LEU A 471 -27.65 -2.41 -15.41
N LEU A 472 -27.49 -3.68 -15.81
CA LEU A 472 -28.63 -4.59 -15.94
C LEU A 472 -29.18 -5.02 -14.57
N LEU A 473 -30.51 -5.12 -14.46
CA LEU A 473 -31.19 -5.59 -13.27
C LEU A 473 -31.32 -7.12 -13.28
N PRO A 474 -31.17 -7.80 -12.14
CA PRO A 474 -31.49 -9.21 -12.05
C PRO A 474 -32.99 -9.40 -12.23
N ASN A 475 -33.37 -10.33 -13.12
CA ASN A 475 -34.76 -10.72 -13.26
C ASN A 475 -35.11 -11.72 -12.14
N MET A 476 -35.75 -11.20 -11.09
CA MET A 476 -36.08 -11.95 -9.87
C MET A 476 -37.07 -13.11 -10.12
N LYS A 477 -37.82 -13.11 -11.23
CA LYS A 477 -38.72 -14.21 -11.63
C LYS A 477 -37.97 -15.55 -11.82
N TYR A 478 -36.69 -15.48 -12.20
CA TYR A 478 -35.86 -16.66 -12.45
C TYR A 478 -35.04 -17.10 -11.23
N ALA A 479 -35.10 -16.34 -10.13
CA ALA A 479 -34.53 -16.76 -8.85
C ALA A 479 -35.44 -17.87 -8.27
N ARG A 480 -35.10 -19.14 -8.53
CA ARG A 480 -35.87 -20.28 -8.02
C ARG A 480 -36.00 -20.21 -6.49
N THR A 481 -37.19 -19.90 -6.00
CA THR A 481 -37.51 -19.85 -4.56
C THR A 481 -38.02 -21.19 -4.02
N GLN A 482 -38.47 -22.13 -4.86
CA GLN A 482 -39.05 -23.39 -4.39
C GLN A 482 -38.67 -24.61 -5.26
N TYR A 483 -38.60 -25.79 -4.65
CA TYR A 483 -38.59 -27.08 -5.34
C TYR A 483 -39.58 -28.05 -4.69
N LYS A 484 -40.11 -28.98 -5.49
CA LYS A 484 -41.02 -30.03 -5.03
C LYS A 484 -40.23 -31.31 -4.82
N GLU A 485 -40.34 -31.92 -3.66
CA GLU A 485 -39.72 -33.21 -3.32
C GLU A 485 -40.79 -34.19 -2.84
N LEU A 486 -40.65 -35.46 -3.19
CA LEU A 486 -41.53 -36.51 -2.69
C LEU A 486 -40.99 -37.00 -1.34
N VAL A 487 -41.66 -36.64 -0.25
CA VAL A 487 -41.31 -37.10 1.10
C VAL A 487 -42.48 -37.94 1.60
N ARG A 488 -42.21 -39.24 1.83
CA ARG A 488 -43.20 -40.21 2.34
C ARG A 488 -44.51 -40.24 1.53
N GLY A 489 -44.39 -40.18 0.20
CA GLY A 489 -45.55 -40.24 -0.70
C GLY A 489 -46.34 -38.94 -0.86
N ALA A 490 -45.97 -37.87 -0.14
CA ALA A 490 -46.53 -36.54 -0.32
C ALA A 490 -45.55 -35.64 -1.10
N ILE A 491 -46.10 -34.82 -1.99
CA ILE A 491 -45.33 -33.74 -2.63
C ILE A 491 -45.20 -32.61 -1.62
N GLU A 492 -44.01 -32.44 -1.04
CA GLU A 492 -43.67 -31.30 -0.20
C GLU A 492 -43.06 -30.18 -1.05
N VAL A 493 -43.54 -28.95 -0.85
CA VAL A 493 -42.91 -27.74 -1.41
C VAL A 493 -41.85 -27.28 -0.42
N LYS A 494 -40.58 -27.33 -0.84
CA LYS A 494 -39.44 -26.90 -0.02
C LYS A 494 -38.86 -25.60 -0.58
N GLU A 495 -38.66 -24.64 0.31
CA GLU A 495 -37.97 -23.38 0.00
C GLU A 495 -36.50 -23.65 -0.34
N MET A 496 -36.02 -23.08 -1.44
CA MET A 496 -34.59 -23.08 -1.80
C MET A 496 -34.07 -21.65 -1.69
N ALA A 497 -32.95 -21.48 -0.99
CA ALA A 497 -32.22 -20.21 -0.96
C ALA A 497 -31.89 -19.74 -2.39
N ALA A 498 -32.60 -18.73 -2.88
CA ALA A 498 -32.64 -18.39 -4.30
C ALA A 498 -31.41 -17.62 -4.83
N ALA A 499 -30.57 -17.04 -3.97
CA ALA A 499 -29.62 -16.03 -4.46
C ALA A 499 -28.33 -16.56 -5.11
N TYR A 500 -28.10 -17.88 -5.16
CA TYR A 500 -26.95 -18.46 -5.89
C TYR A 500 -27.20 -18.64 -7.40
N ARG A 501 -28.39 -18.27 -7.92
CA ARG A 501 -28.78 -18.56 -9.32
C ARG A 501 -29.36 -17.37 -10.09
N LEU A 502 -29.07 -16.13 -9.66
CA LEU A 502 -29.35 -14.95 -10.47
C LEU A 502 -28.50 -15.04 -11.75
N THR A 503 -29.17 -15.44 -12.83
CA THR A 503 -28.52 -15.73 -14.11
C THR A 503 -29.21 -15.06 -15.27
N VAL A 504 -30.35 -14.41 -15.06
CA VAL A 504 -31.06 -13.65 -16.10
C VAL A 504 -31.10 -12.20 -15.65
N PHE A 505 -30.71 -11.30 -16.54
CA PHE A 505 -30.61 -9.87 -16.30
C PHE A 505 -31.28 -9.10 -17.45
N HIS A 506 -31.83 -7.91 -17.19
CA HIS A 506 -32.51 -7.11 -18.21
C HIS A 506 -32.22 -5.62 -18.05
N CYS A 507 -32.36 -4.86 -19.12
CA CYS A 507 -32.28 -3.40 -19.06
C CYS A 507 -33.58 -2.84 -18.46
N ASN A 508 -33.45 -1.79 -17.64
CA ASN A 508 -34.59 -1.09 -17.02
C ASN A 508 -34.75 0.35 -17.52
N SER A 509 -33.97 0.76 -18.52
CA SER A 509 -34.10 2.06 -19.17
C SER A 509 -35.28 2.01 -20.15
N GLN A 510 -36.36 2.72 -19.86
CA GLN A 510 -37.61 2.65 -20.63
C GLN A 510 -37.44 2.98 -22.11
N ASP A 511 -36.52 3.87 -22.46
CA ASP A 511 -36.24 4.29 -23.83
C ASP A 511 -35.18 3.44 -24.54
N CYS A 512 -34.70 2.37 -23.90
CA CYS A 512 -33.68 1.50 -24.48
C CYS A 512 -34.30 0.38 -25.32
N GLU A 513 -33.70 0.07 -26.47
CA GLU A 513 -34.12 -1.06 -27.30
C GLU A 513 -33.96 -2.43 -26.60
N GLU A 514 -33.09 -2.52 -25.58
CA GLU A 514 -32.93 -3.72 -24.74
C GLU A 514 -33.86 -3.71 -23.50
N PHE A 515 -34.81 -2.78 -23.39
CA PHE A 515 -35.73 -2.67 -22.24
C PHE A 515 -36.49 -3.98 -21.99
N ASP A 516 -36.40 -4.49 -20.76
CA ASP A 516 -37.02 -5.74 -20.28
C ASP A 516 -36.62 -7.02 -21.06
N ILE A 517 -35.60 -6.94 -21.93
CA ILE A 517 -35.06 -8.11 -22.64
C ILE A 517 -34.16 -8.91 -21.70
N GLY A 518 -34.52 -10.17 -21.45
CA GLY A 518 -33.77 -11.07 -20.57
C GLY A 518 -32.52 -11.65 -21.21
N HIS A 519 -31.35 -11.32 -20.67
CA HIS A 519 -30.05 -11.87 -21.04
C HIS A 519 -29.55 -12.85 -19.98
N TYR A 520 -29.14 -14.04 -20.43
CA TYR A 520 -28.60 -15.07 -19.56
C TYR A 520 -27.09 -14.86 -19.35
N ILE A 521 -26.69 -14.52 -18.13
CA ILE A 521 -25.31 -14.31 -17.70
C ILE A 521 -24.98 -15.28 -16.56
N SER A 522 -24.19 -16.32 -16.84
CA SER A 522 -23.77 -17.35 -15.88
C SER A 522 -22.26 -17.64 -15.95
N HIS A 523 -21.78 -18.70 -15.31
CA HIS A 523 -20.42 -19.21 -15.50
C HIS A 523 -20.51 -20.63 -16.05
N CYS A 524 -19.44 -21.05 -16.71
CA CYS A 524 -19.34 -22.41 -17.20
C CYS A 524 -19.42 -23.43 -16.06
N VAL A 525 -20.19 -24.49 -16.25
CA VAL A 525 -20.26 -25.63 -15.33
C VAL A 525 -19.15 -26.66 -15.53
N GLY A 526 -18.28 -26.47 -16.53
CA GLY A 526 -17.19 -27.37 -16.86
C GLY A 526 -16.13 -27.40 -15.76
N PHE A 527 -15.57 -28.59 -15.48
CA PHE A 527 -14.59 -28.77 -14.41
C PHE A 527 -13.37 -27.85 -14.62
N GLY A 528 -13.14 -26.95 -13.66
CA GLY A 528 -12.05 -25.97 -13.70
C GLY A 528 -12.22 -24.86 -14.73
N CYS A 529 -13.39 -24.76 -15.40
CA CYS A 529 -13.70 -23.68 -16.33
C CYS A 529 -14.49 -22.58 -15.62
N TYR A 530 -13.96 -21.36 -15.60
CA TYR A 530 -14.61 -20.19 -14.98
C TYR A 530 -15.02 -19.13 -16.01
N HIS A 531 -15.05 -19.50 -17.30
CA HIS A 531 -15.49 -18.60 -18.37
C HIS A 531 -16.93 -18.16 -18.14
N ILE A 532 -17.20 -16.88 -18.39
CA ILE A 532 -18.53 -16.30 -18.32
C ILE A 532 -19.35 -16.82 -19.50
N ILE A 533 -20.58 -17.23 -19.22
CA ILE A 533 -21.59 -17.51 -20.24
C ILE A 533 -22.44 -16.25 -20.37
N ASP A 534 -22.46 -15.63 -21.55
CA ASP A 534 -23.32 -14.50 -21.86
C ASP A 534 -24.11 -14.84 -23.12
N SER A 535 -25.44 -14.87 -23.02
CA SER A 535 -26.33 -15.19 -24.15
C SER A 535 -26.20 -14.24 -25.33
N ARG A 536 -25.66 -13.04 -25.13
CA ARG A 536 -25.43 -12.07 -26.20
C ARG A 536 -24.25 -12.48 -27.08
N ASP A 537 -23.29 -13.22 -26.53
CA ASP A 537 -22.09 -13.69 -27.24
C ASP A 537 -22.16 -15.17 -27.63
N MET A 538 -22.91 -15.96 -26.86
CA MET A 538 -23.05 -17.40 -27.03
C MET A 538 -24.38 -17.71 -27.70
N LYS A 539 -24.33 -18.04 -28.99
CA LYS A 539 -25.53 -18.36 -29.78
C LYS A 539 -25.84 -19.86 -29.73
N GLN A 540 -24.81 -20.71 -29.72
CA GLN A 540 -25.00 -22.16 -29.76
C GLN A 540 -25.52 -22.71 -28.43
N ARG A 541 -26.53 -23.58 -28.53
CA ARG A 541 -27.09 -24.33 -27.41
C ARG A 541 -27.00 -25.84 -27.67
N CYS A 542 -26.84 -26.62 -26.61
CA CYS A 542 -26.96 -28.07 -26.70
C CYS A 542 -28.43 -28.50 -26.75
N ASN A 543 -28.64 -29.81 -26.94
CA ASN A 543 -29.95 -30.45 -26.90
C ASN A 543 -30.72 -30.26 -25.57
N GLU A 544 -30.04 -29.97 -24.45
CA GLU A 544 -30.69 -29.60 -23.17
C GLU A 544 -31.03 -28.09 -23.07
N GLY A 545 -30.87 -27.33 -24.16
CA GLY A 545 -31.15 -25.90 -24.21
C GLY A 545 -30.14 -25.02 -23.47
N ARG A 546 -28.96 -25.56 -23.11
CA ARG A 546 -27.89 -24.83 -22.41
C ARG A 546 -26.87 -24.26 -23.40
N TYR A 547 -26.41 -23.03 -23.15
CA TYR A 547 -25.37 -22.40 -23.96
C TYR A 547 -24.04 -23.14 -23.89
N VAL A 548 -23.37 -23.24 -25.04
CA VAL A 548 -22.06 -23.89 -25.17
C VAL A 548 -20.95 -22.90 -24.85
N CYS A 549 -20.13 -23.25 -23.85
CA CYS A 549 -19.05 -22.40 -23.39
C CYS A 549 -17.93 -22.27 -24.44
N LYS A 550 -17.55 -21.05 -24.82
CA LYS A 550 -16.40 -20.81 -25.73
C LYS A 550 -15.06 -21.24 -25.14
N GLY A 551 -14.89 -21.21 -23.82
CA GLY A 551 -13.62 -21.56 -23.18
C GLY A 551 -13.38 -23.06 -23.00
N CYS A 552 -14.42 -23.90 -23.09
CA CYS A 552 -14.23 -25.32 -22.84
C CYS A 552 -15.21 -26.25 -23.57
N GLY A 553 -16.22 -25.74 -24.27
CA GLY A 553 -17.25 -26.54 -24.94
C GLY A 553 -18.25 -27.24 -24.01
N SER A 554 -18.19 -27.04 -22.69
CA SER A 554 -19.21 -27.57 -21.78
C SER A 554 -20.46 -26.69 -21.76
N CYS A 555 -21.62 -27.32 -21.51
CA CYS A 555 -22.92 -26.63 -21.45
C CYS A 555 -23.86 -27.23 -20.39
N CYS A 556 -23.82 -28.53 -20.16
CA CYS A 556 -24.63 -29.25 -19.16
C CYS A 556 -23.78 -30.28 -18.39
N PRO A 557 -24.27 -30.88 -17.30
CA PRO A 557 -23.52 -31.90 -16.55
C PRO A 557 -22.99 -33.03 -17.42
N ARG A 558 -23.76 -33.48 -18.43
CA ARG A 558 -23.33 -34.50 -19.39
C ARG A 558 -22.09 -34.07 -20.16
N HIS A 559 -22.11 -32.87 -20.75
CA HIS A 559 -20.97 -32.31 -21.51
C HIS A 559 -19.90 -31.64 -20.63
N ALA A 560 -20.09 -31.64 -19.31
CA ALA A 560 -19.09 -31.24 -18.32
C ALA A 560 -18.25 -32.43 -17.85
N GLN A 561 -18.81 -33.64 -17.93
CA GLN A 561 -18.13 -34.91 -17.67
C GLN A 561 -17.51 -35.42 -18.98
N SER A 562 -16.43 -36.18 -18.88
CA SER A 562 -15.62 -36.60 -20.04
C SER A 562 -16.39 -37.51 -21.01
N HIS A 563 -16.43 -37.05 -22.27
CA HIS A 563 -17.06 -37.57 -23.49
C HIS A 563 -18.57 -37.30 -23.71
N PRO A 564 -18.93 -36.50 -24.74
CA PRO A 564 -18.02 -35.82 -25.68
C PRO A 564 -17.14 -34.78 -24.98
N VAL A 565 -15.93 -34.56 -25.51
CA VAL A 565 -14.87 -33.66 -24.99
C VAL A 565 -15.41 -32.25 -24.71
N GLY A 566 -16.43 -31.87 -25.48
CA GLY A 566 -17.23 -30.66 -25.41
C GLY A 566 -17.90 -30.48 -26.76
N LEU A 567 -18.76 -29.48 -26.88
CA LEU A 567 -19.33 -29.04 -28.14
C LEU A 567 -18.62 -27.77 -28.61
N CYS A 568 -18.54 -27.58 -29.92
CA CYS A 568 -18.10 -26.35 -30.54
C CYS A 568 -19.12 -25.24 -30.21
N ALA A 569 -18.62 -24.09 -29.77
CA ALA A 569 -19.48 -22.98 -29.39
C ALA A 569 -20.04 -22.18 -30.58
N GLU A 570 -19.58 -22.46 -31.80
CA GLU A 570 -20.01 -21.79 -33.03
C GLU A 570 -20.98 -22.65 -33.86
N CYS A 571 -20.70 -23.95 -34.05
CA CYS A 571 -21.56 -24.85 -34.86
C CYS A 571 -22.24 -25.98 -34.07
N GLY A 572 -21.81 -26.27 -32.85
CA GLY A 572 -22.37 -27.34 -32.02
C GLY A 572 -21.80 -28.74 -32.26
N ASP A 573 -20.93 -28.93 -33.25
CA ASP A 573 -20.23 -30.21 -33.50
C ASP A 573 -19.25 -30.56 -32.37
N GLU A 574 -18.79 -31.81 -32.31
CA GLU A 574 -17.85 -32.25 -31.27
C GLU A 574 -16.48 -31.56 -31.38
N LEU A 575 -15.84 -31.38 -30.22
CA LEU A 575 -14.46 -30.92 -30.14
C LEU A 575 -13.49 -32.12 -30.07
N GLU A 576 -12.33 -31.96 -30.71
CA GLU A 576 -11.22 -32.89 -30.62
C GLU A 576 -10.00 -32.21 -30.02
N VAL A 577 -9.20 -32.95 -29.24
CA VAL A 577 -7.96 -32.44 -28.65
C VAL A 577 -6.79 -32.82 -29.53
N PHE A 578 -6.01 -31.82 -29.90
CA PHE A 578 -4.80 -31.95 -30.67
C PHE A 578 -3.59 -31.66 -29.80
N ARG A 579 -2.44 -32.14 -30.25
CA ARG A 579 -1.14 -31.94 -29.66
C ARG A 579 -0.20 -31.42 -30.73
N GLU A 580 0.45 -30.31 -30.40
CA GLU A 580 1.43 -29.63 -31.24
C GLU A 580 2.79 -29.60 -30.52
N THR A 581 3.87 -29.82 -31.28
CA THR A 581 5.23 -29.66 -30.78
C THR A 581 5.73 -28.27 -31.12
N VAL A 582 5.94 -27.44 -30.10
CA VAL A 582 6.34 -26.03 -30.24
C VAL A 582 7.78 -25.86 -29.79
N ARG A 583 8.55 -25.07 -30.54
CA ARG A 583 9.93 -24.69 -30.19
C ARG A 583 9.92 -23.28 -29.59
N GLY A 584 10.17 -23.16 -28.29
CA GLY A 584 10.25 -21.87 -27.59
C GLY A 584 11.66 -21.51 -27.13
N LYS A 585 11.77 -20.35 -26.46
CA LYS A 585 13.03 -19.80 -25.91
C LYS A 585 13.79 -20.76 -24.97
N HIS A 586 13.08 -21.70 -24.32
CA HIS A 586 13.65 -22.66 -23.38
C HIS A 586 13.71 -24.12 -23.90
N GLY A 587 13.51 -24.32 -25.21
CA GLY A 587 13.57 -25.65 -25.84
C GLY A 587 12.25 -26.08 -26.48
N ILE A 588 12.19 -27.37 -26.84
CA ILE A 588 11.02 -27.99 -27.47
C ILE A 588 10.07 -28.45 -26.37
N TYR A 589 8.82 -28.01 -26.43
CA TYR A 589 7.76 -28.45 -25.53
C TYR A 589 6.49 -28.77 -26.33
N THR A 590 5.58 -29.49 -25.68
CA THR A 590 4.35 -29.95 -26.31
C THR A 590 3.17 -29.16 -25.76
N LYS A 591 2.38 -28.56 -26.65
CA LYS A 591 1.16 -27.83 -26.31
C LYS A 591 -0.04 -28.65 -26.78
N LYS A 592 -1.13 -28.64 -25.99
CA LYS A 592 -2.42 -29.20 -26.43
C LYS A 592 -3.31 -28.05 -26.87
N HIS A 593 -4.23 -28.28 -27.80
CA HIS A 593 -5.31 -27.35 -28.20
C HIS A 593 -6.57 -28.15 -28.51
N ALA A 594 -7.75 -27.53 -28.48
CA ALA A 594 -8.99 -28.19 -28.90
C ALA A 594 -9.55 -27.51 -30.15
N LYS A 595 -9.88 -28.28 -31.19
CA LYS A 595 -10.48 -27.78 -32.44
C LYS A 595 -11.85 -28.41 -32.67
N CYS A 596 -12.71 -27.71 -33.40
CA CYS A 596 -13.93 -28.31 -33.91
C CYS A 596 -13.60 -29.44 -34.89
N GLN A 597 -14.34 -30.55 -34.80
CA GLN A 597 -14.19 -31.67 -35.74
C GLN A 597 -14.71 -31.33 -37.16
N SER A 598 -15.58 -30.33 -37.26
CA SER A 598 -16.21 -29.93 -38.51
C SER A 598 -15.23 -29.18 -39.41
N ALA A 599 -15.01 -29.69 -40.63
CA ALA A 599 -14.08 -29.08 -41.59
C ALA A 599 -14.50 -27.67 -42.04
N SER A 600 -15.79 -27.31 -41.88
CA SER A 600 -16.33 -25.98 -42.20
C SER A 600 -16.26 -24.98 -41.03
N CYS A 601 -15.76 -25.38 -39.87
CA CYS A 601 -15.70 -24.56 -38.66
C CYS A 601 -14.26 -24.40 -38.15
N SER A 602 -13.76 -23.17 -38.14
CA SER A 602 -12.39 -22.85 -37.68
C SER A 602 -12.24 -22.67 -36.17
N PHE A 603 -13.29 -22.96 -35.39
CA PHE A 603 -13.29 -22.73 -33.94
C PHE A 603 -12.20 -23.54 -33.23
N THR A 604 -11.38 -22.84 -32.44
CA THR A 604 -10.25 -23.42 -31.71
C THR A 604 -10.17 -22.84 -30.30
N ILE A 605 -9.78 -23.66 -29.32
CA ILE A 605 -9.43 -23.28 -27.96
C ILE A 605 -7.91 -23.43 -27.81
N ALA A 606 -7.23 -22.32 -27.57
CA ALA A 606 -5.78 -22.27 -27.50
C ALA A 606 -5.22 -23.04 -26.29
N GLY A 607 -3.98 -23.48 -26.39
CA GLY A 607 -3.35 -24.34 -25.38
C GLY A 607 -3.03 -23.73 -24.03
N ASP A 608 -2.85 -22.42 -23.95
CA ASP A 608 -2.61 -21.75 -22.67
C ASP A 608 -3.93 -21.55 -21.90
N ASP A 609 -5.05 -21.56 -22.61
CA ASP A 609 -6.40 -21.37 -22.05
C ASP A 609 -7.12 -22.69 -21.77
N LEU A 610 -6.44 -23.82 -21.98
CA LEU A 610 -7.04 -25.13 -21.97
C LEU A 610 -7.33 -25.62 -20.55
N PRO A 611 -8.62 -25.79 -20.17
CA PRO A 611 -8.98 -26.16 -18.81
C PRO A 611 -8.48 -27.57 -18.42
N PRO A 612 -8.31 -27.84 -17.11
CA PRO A 612 -7.85 -29.14 -16.62
C PRO A 612 -8.65 -30.34 -17.11
N LYS A 613 -9.92 -30.20 -17.50
CA LYS A 613 -10.73 -31.31 -18.00
C LYS A 613 -10.16 -31.99 -19.26
N PHE A 614 -9.34 -31.28 -20.03
CA PHE A 614 -8.74 -31.79 -21.26
C PHE A 614 -7.38 -32.46 -21.04
N SER A 615 -6.82 -32.40 -19.82
CA SER A 615 -5.50 -32.95 -19.51
C SER A 615 -5.43 -34.47 -19.74
N HIS A 616 -6.53 -35.18 -19.45
CA HIS A 616 -6.64 -36.64 -19.50
C HIS A 616 -7.32 -37.19 -20.76
N LEU A 617 -7.69 -36.33 -21.71
CA LEU A 617 -8.40 -36.76 -22.93
C LEU A 617 -7.42 -37.27 -24.01
N PRO A 618 -7.87 -38.21 -24.88
CA PRO A 618 -7.09 -38.67 -26.02
C PRO A 618 -6.71 -37.50 -26.92
N THR A 619 -5.46 -37.49 -27.42
CA THR A 619 -4.95 -36.42 -28.30
C THR A 619 -4.60 -36.96 -29.67
N LYS A 620 -4.96 -36.22 -30.73
CA LYS A 620 -4.45 -36.41 -32.09
C LYS A 620 -3.18 -35.57 -32.29
N ASN A 621 -2.30 -35.99 -33.20
CA ASN A 621 -1.18 -35.15 -33.64
C ASN A 621 -1.71 -34.13 -34.65
N ASP A 622 -1.48 -32.85 -34.41
CA ASP A 622 -1.68 -31.84 -35.45
C ASP A 622 -0.46 -31.89 -36.39
N ALA A 623 -0.69 -32.03 -37.69
CA ALA A 623 0.36 -32.39 -38.65
C ALA A 623 1.19 -31.21 -39.17
N ASP A 624 1.24 -30.09 -38.43
CA ASP A 624 2.03 -28.91 -38.81
C ASP A 624 3.11 -28.59 -37.77
N ILE A 625 4.36 -28.56 -38.22
CA ILE A 625 5.47 -27.94 -37.49
C ILE A 625 5.36 -26.44 -37.72
N THR A 626 4.57 -25.76 -36.90
CA THR A 626 4.47 -24.29 -36.95
C THR A 626 5.71 -23.68 -36.30
N THR A 627 6.68 -23.26 -37.13
CA THR A 627 7.74 -22.36 -36.70
C THR A 627 7.11 -21.01 -36.34
N ALA A 628 7.10 -20.66 -35.06
CA ALA A 628 6.76 -19.31 -34.62
C ALA A 628 7.81 -18.33 -35.17
N ASN A 629 7.57 -17.79 -36.37
CA ASN A 629 8.24 -16.59 -36.86
C ASN A 629 7.48 -15.39 -36.30
N GLU A 630 7.91 -14.89 -35.14
CA GLU A 630 7.62 -13.52 -34.73
C GLU A 630 8.94 -12.73 -34.73
N PHE A 631 9.04 -11.91 -35.78
CA PHE A 631 9.54 -10.54 -35.79
C PHE A 631 10.51 -10.14 -34.68
N PHE A 632 11.76 -9.96 -35.07
CA PHE A 632 12.66 -9.01 -34.43
C PHE A 632 12.06 -7.61 -34.58
N ASP A 633 11.53 -7.05 -33.49
CA ASP A 633 11.59 -5.61 -33.28
C ASP A 633 12.86 -5.31 -32.49
N LEU A 634 13.73 -4.53 -33.13
CA LEU A 634 14.81 -3.76 -32.55
C LEU A 634 14.18 -2.50 -31.93
N ASP A 635 14.14 -2.44 -30.60
CA ASP A 635 14.51 -1.31 -29.72
C ASP A 635 13.95 -1.49 -28.30
#